data_AF-A0A379FLK5-F1
#
_entry.id   AF-A0A379FLK5-F1
#
_cell.length_a   1.000
_cell.length_b   1.000
_cell.length_c   1.000
_cell.angle_alpha   90.00
_cell.angle_beta   90.00
_cell.angle_gamma   90.00
#
_symmetry.space_group_name_H-M   'P 1'
#
loop_
_entity.id
_entity.type
_entity.pdbx_description
1 polymer ?
#
loop_
_entity_poly.entity_id
_entity_poly.type
_entity_poly.pdbx_seq_one_letter_code
_entity_poly.pdbx_strand_id
1 'polypeptide(L)'
;MLKIADFTFHSRLFTGTGKFASASLMQDAIAASGSQLVTMAMKRIDLRGQDDGILQPLQQLGVKLLPNTSGAKNAQEAIFAARLAREALGTNWVKLEIHPDMRYLLPDPIETLLAAEQLVKEGFVVLPYCSADPVLCRRLEEVGCAAVMPLGAPIGTNKGLATKEMLRIIIEQASVPVVVDAGIGAPSHAAEAIEMGADAVLVNTAIAVAKQPVLMAKAFKLAVEAAELAYQSGLATPKQQAQASSPLTSFLRGLIMIPSFQERLQELDWDDMTLRINSKTPADVEHALAVDILTLDDFMALLSPAARPYIELMAQKAQKLTRQRFGHAVGFYVPLYLSNLCANDCTYCGFSMSNKIKRKTLNDAEIINECETIRKIGFDSLLLVTGEHQSKVGMDYFRHTFPIIRPYFSSLMMEVQPLSTDEYKELKTLGLDGVMVYQETYHEPTYQLHHLKGKKQDFHWRLATPERLGEAGIDKIGLGALIGLSNSWRTDCYMVAEHLLYLQQYYWQSRYSISFPRLRPCAGGVEPASLMNEAELVQLICAFRLLAPNVELSLSTRESPYFRDNVVPLAINNVSAGSKTQPGGYADTKEELEQFSPNDNRSAAQVANALVQAGLQPVWKDWDGYLGR
;
A
#
# COMPACT_ATOMS: atom_id res chain seq x y z
N MET A 1 -5.75 -34.87 -9.50
CA MET A 1 -5.07 -35.61 -10.60
C MET A 1 -5.58 -35.06 -11.93
N LEU A 2 -4.66 -34.71 -12.84
CA LEU A 2 -4.97 -34.13 -14.15
C LEU A 2 -4.76 -35.19 -15.24
N LYS A 3 -5.74 -35.40 -16.12
CA LYS A 3 -5.61 -36.33 -17.25
C LYS A 3 -5.60 -35.55 -18.56
N ILE A 4 -4.56 -35.76 -19.38
CA ILE A 4 -4.50 -35.27 -20.76
C ILE A 4 -4.27 -36.50 -21.65
N ALA A 5 -5.17 -36.72 -22.62
CA ALA A 5 -5.17 -37.92 -23.46
C ALA A 5 -4.98 -39.23 -22.65
N ASP A 6 -3.90 -39.97 -22.92
CA ASP A 6 -3.57 -41.28 -22.34
C ASP A 6 -2.75 -41.19 -21.04
N PHE A 7 -2.40 -39.99 -20.56
CA PHE A 7 -1.49 -39.80 -19.42
C PHE A 7 -2.14 -39.05 -18.24
N THR A 8 -1.86 -39.53 -17.03
CA THR A 8 -2.33 -38.90 -15.77
C THR A 8 -1.17 -38.27 -15.03
N PHE A 9 -1.28 -36.97 -14.80
CA PHE A 9 -0.34 -36.15 -14.05
C PHE A 9 -0.84 -35.93 -12.60
N HIS A 10 0.11 -35.98 -11.68
CA HIS A 10 -0.05 -35.63 -10.26
C HIS A 10 0.39 -34.19 -10.00
N SER A 11 1.31 -33.66 -10.80
CA SER A 11 1.70 -32.26 -10.77
C SER A 11 0.91 -31.45 -11.80
N ARG A 12 0.45 -30.26 -11.38
CA ARG A 12 -0.16 -29.23 -12.24
C ARG A 12 0.86 -28.17 -12.69
N LEU A 13 2.13 -28.33 -12.34
CA LEU A 13 3.23 -27.48 -12.79
C LEU A 13 4.01 -28.21 -13.90
N PHE A 14 3.95 -27.67 -15.11
CA PHE A 14 4.74 -28.11 -16.25
C PHE A 14 5.90 -27.15 -16.51
N THR A 15 6.99 -27.65 -17.08
CA THR A 15 8.23 -26.89 -17.25
C THR A 15 8.82 -27.06 -18.65
N GLY A 16 9.99 -26.46 -18.90
CA GLY A 16 10.74 -26.64 -20.13
C GLY A 16 12.23 -26.81 -19.88
N THR A 17 12.98 -26.94 -20.97
CA THR A 17 14.44 -27.12 -20.96
C THR A 17 15.21 -25.88 -21.39
N GLY A 18 14.53 -24.78 -21.74
CA GLY A 18 15.14 -23.58 -22.32
C GLY A 18 15.83 -22.69 -21.30
N LYS A 19 16.93 -22.03 -21.69
CA LYS A 19 17.62 -20.93 -20.97
C LYS A 19 18.32 -21.28 -19.64
N PHE A 20 18.47 -22.55 -19.27
CA PHE A 20 19.28 -22.93 -18.12
C PHE A 20 20.78 -22.78 -18.38
N ALA A 21 21.54 -22.47 -17.33
CA ALA A 21 23.00 -22.28 -17.41
C ALA A 21 23.78 -23.60 -17.62
N SER A 22 23.23 -24.74 -17.19
CA SER A 22 23.81 -26.08 -17.41
C SER A 22 22.73 -27.16 -17.43
N ALA A 23 23.05 -28.32 -18.00
CA ALA A 23 22.17 -29.49 -18.00
C ALA A 23 21.92 -30.05 -16.59
N SER A 24 22.90 -30.00 -15.69
CA SER A 24 22.73 -30.42 -14.30
C SER A 24 21.75 -29.52 -13.55
N LEU A 25 21.89 -28.20 -13.68
CA LEU A 25 21.01 -27.24 -13.03
C LEU A 25 19.56 -27.35 -13.54
N MET A 26 19.39 -27.62 -14.83
CA MET A 26 18.09 -27.91 -15.42
C MET A 26 17.45 -29.17 -14.79
N GLN A 27 18.21 -30.25 -14.64
CA GLN A 27 17.71 -31.48 -14.01
C GLN A 27 17.30 -31.24 -12.56
N ASP A 28 18.15 -30.58 -11.78
CA ASP A 28 17.87 -30.26 -10.37
C ASP A 28 16.60 -29.40 -10.23
N ALA A 29 16.42 -28.42 -11.11
CA ALA A 29 15.24 -27.57 -11.13
C ALA A 29 13.97 -28.34 -11.53
N ILE A 30 14.05 -29.21 -12.55
CA ILE A 30 12.92 -30.05 -12.97
C ILE A 30 12.53 -31.00 -11.82
N ALA A 31 13.51 -31.67 -11.19
CA ALA A 31 13.27 -32.54 -10.05
C ALA A 31 12.62 -31.78 -8.88
N ALA A 32 13.14 -30.60 -8.53
CA ALA A 32 12.60 -29.78 -7.45
C ALA A 32 11.18 -29.25 -7.74
N SER A 33 10.86 -28.98 -9.01
CA SER A 33 9.51 -28.57 -9.43
C SER A 33 8.47 -29.69 -9.32
N GLY A 34 8.90 -30.95 -9.31
CA GLY A 34 8.00 -32.10 -9.40
C GLY A 34 7.23 -32.18 -10.73
N SER A 35 7.67 -31.45 -11.76
CA SER A 35 7.07 -31.45 -13.08
C SER A 35 7.15 -32.83 -13.72
N GLN A 36 6.03 -33.30 -14.27
CA GLN A 36 5.91 -34.58 -14.95
C GLN A 36 5.77 -34.44 -16.48
N LEU A 37 5.66 -33.19 -16.97
CA LEU A 37 5.62 -32.86 -18.39
C LEU A 37 6.64 -31.76 -18.67
N VAL A 38 7.63 -32.06 -19.51
CA VAL A 38 8.73 -31.14 -19.82
C VAL A 38 8.77 -30.86 -21.31
N THR A 39 8.72 -29.58 -21.66
CA THR A 39 8.83 -29.12 -23.05
C THR A 39 10.27 -29.08 -23.55
N MET A 40 10.47 -29.47 -24.80
CA MET A 40 11.78 -29.48 -25.43
C MET A 40 11.70 -28.99 -26.89
N ALA A 41 12.60 -28.08 -27.24
CA ALA A 41 12.68 -27.57 -28.61
C ALA A 41 13.37 -28.55 -29.54
N MET A 42 12.74 -28.84 -30.68
CA MET A 42 13.26 -29.81 -31.66
C MET A 42 14.63 -29.44 -32.25
N LYS A 43 14.98 -28.15 -32.28
CA LYS A 43 16.30 -27.68 -32.76
C LYS A 43 17.48 -28.18 -31.92
N ARG A 44 17.23 -28.72 -30.73
CA ARG A 44 18.25 -29.25 -29.80
C ARG A 44 18.49 -30.75 -29.94
N ILE A 45 17.83 -31.38 -30.91
CA ILE A 45 17.99 -32.81 -31.19
C ILE A 45 18.84 -32.92 -32.45
N ASP A 46 20.11 -33.28 -32.30
CA ASP A 46 20.97 -33.58 -33.45
C ASP A 46 20.71 -35.01 -33.95
N LEU A 47 20.09 -35.11 -35.11
CA LEU A 47 19.80 -36.37 -35.80
C LEU A 47 21.06 -37.08 -36.32
N ARG A 48 22.25 -36.46 -36.20
CA ARG A 48 23.55 -37.00 -36.65
C ARG A 48 24.39 -37.62 -35.54
N GLY A 49 23.86 -37.74 -34.31
CA GLY A 49 24.46 -38.56 -33.26
C GLY A 49 25.33 -37.81 -32.24
N GLN A 50 25.27 -36.47 -32.19
CA GLN A 50 25.75 -35.69 -31.05
C GLN A 50 24.56 -35.02 -30.37
N ASP A 51 23.78 -35.80 -29.61
CA ASP A 51 22.74 -35.24 -28.73
C ASP A 51 23.38 -34.18 -27.81
N ASP A 52 22.72 -33.04 -27.59
CA ASP A 52 23.18 -31.93 -26.73
C ASP A 52 23.32 -32.35 -25.23
N GLY A 53 23.25 -33.65 -24.94
CA GLY A 53 23.33 -34.24 -23.60
C GLY A 53 22.08 -34.00 -22.75
N ILE A 54 20.95 -33.59 -23.36
CA ILE A 54 19.72 -33.21 -22.67
C ILE A 54 18.69 -34.34 -22.65
N LEU A 55 18.64 -35.19 -23.68
CA LEU A 55 17.61 -36.23 -23.78
C LEU A 55 17.80 -37.33 -22.74
N GLN A 56 19.01 -37.87 -22.64
CA GLN A 56 19.33 -38.96 -21.71
C GLN A 56 19.04 -38.60 -20.25
N PRO A 57 19.42 -37.41 -19.73
CA PRO A 57 19.09 -37.06 -18.35
C PRO A 57 17.60 -36.82 -18.08
N LEU A 58 16.85 -36.32 -19.06
CA LEU A 58 15.39 -36.18 -18.90
C LEU A 58 14.69 -37.54 -18.87
N GLN A 59 15.16 -38.50 -19.67
CA GLN A 59 14.68 -39.88 -19.62
C GLN A 59 14.96 -40.52 -18.25
N GLN A 60 16.12 -40.25 -17.65
CA GLN A 60 16.48 -40.73 -16.31
C GLN A 60 15.59 -40.13 -15.21
N LEU A 61 15.11 -38.89 -15.37
CA LEU A 61 14.16 -38.26 -14.44
C LEU A 61 12.74 -38.84 -14.55
N GLY A 62 12.45 -39.65 -15.57
CA GLY A 62 11.13 -40.27 -15.75
C GLY A 62 10.01 -39.29 -16.11
N VAL A 63 10.36 -38.11 -16.63
CA VAL A 63 9.37 -37.11 -17.08
C VAL A 63 8.83 -37.43 -18.46
N LYS A 64 7.57 -37.08 -18.73
CA LYS A 64 7.02 -37.15 -20.09
C LYS A 64 7.53 -35.97 -20.91
N LEU A 65 8.10 -36.26 -22.07
CA LEU A 65 8.62 -35.24 -22.98
C LEU A 65 7.52 -34.72 -23.89
N LEU A 66 7.47 -33.40 -24.03
CA LEU A 66 6.59 -32.70 -24.96
C LEU A 66 7.44 -31.91 -25.99
N PRO A 67 7.77 -32.51 -27.15
CA PRO A 67 8.49 -31.77 -28.18
C PRO A 67 7.64 -30.60 -28.68
N ASN A 68 8.28 -29.46 -28.89
CA ASN A 68 7.62 -28.26 -29.40
C ASN A 68 8.08 -27.90 -30.80
N THR A 69 7.19 -27.29 -31.58
CA THR A 69 7.46 -26.81 -32.94
C THR A 69 8.05 -25.39 -32.95
N SER A 70 8.70 -24.98 -31.85
CA SER A 70 9.16 -23.60 -31.68
C SER A 70 10.13 -23.17 -32.78
N GLY A 71 9.82 -22.03 -33.41
CA GLY A 71 10.53 -21.48 -34.55
C GLY A 71 9.91 -21.80 -35.91
N ALA A 72 8.81 -22.55 -35.97
CA ALA A 72 7.96 -22.63 -37.15
C ALA A 72 7.19 -21.31 -37.34
N LYS A 73 7.09 -20.85 -38.59
CA LYS A 73 6.40 -19.60 -38.95
C LYS A 73 5.02 -19.81 -39.54
N ASN A 74 4.73 -21.03 -40.00
CA ASN A 74 3.47 -21.43 -40.64
C ASN A 74 3.15 -22.89 -40.31
N ALA A 75 1.95 -23.33 -40.68
CA ALA A 75 1.43 -24.66 -40.43
C ALA A 75 2.30 -25.76 -41.05
N GLN A 76 2.79 -25.56 -42.27
CA GLN A 76 3.59 -26.54 -42.98
C GLN A 76 4.90 -26.86 -42.23
N GLU A 77 5.60 -25.83 -41.77
CA GLU A 77 6.82 -25.97 -40.98
C GLU A 77 6.55 -26.66 -39.64
N ALA A 78 5.44 -26.30 -38.97
CA ALA A 78 5.08 -26.90 -37.69
C ALA A 78 4.71 -28.38 -37.82
N ILE A 79 3.93 -28.74 -38.84
CA ILE A 79 3.59 -30.13 -39.15
C ILE A 79 4.85 -30.94 -39.44
N PHE A 80 5.75 -30.39 -40.24
CA PHE A 80 7.03 -31.04 -40.55
C PHE A 80 7.86 -31.29 -39.28
N ALA A 81 7.99 -30.28 -38.41
CA ALA A 81 8.70 -30.41 -37.15
C ALA A 81 8.05 -31.45 -36.21
N ALA A 82 6.73 -31.53 -36.16
CA ALA A 82 5.99 -32.51 -35.36
C ALA A 82 6.21 -33.95 -35.86
N ARG A 83 6.16 -34.17 -37.18
CA ARG A 83 6.48 -35.48 -37.79
C ARG A 83 7.91 -35.90 -37.49
N LEU A 84 8.85 -34.97 -37.60
CA LEU A 84 10.25 -35.22 -37.25
C LEU A 84 10.40 -35.59 -35.77
N ALA A 85 9.68 -34.91 -34.88
CA ALA A 85 9.66 -35.23 -33.45
C ALA A 85 9.15 -36.64 -33.17
N ARG A 86 8.11 -37.07 -33.89
CA ARG A 86 7.56 -38.43 -33.79
C ARG A 86 8.60 -39.48 -34.17
N GLU A 87 9.28 -39.29 -35.30
CA GLU A 87 10.32 -40.21 -35.76
C GLU A 87 11.54 -40.22 -34.81
N ALA A 88 11.95 -39.05 -34.31
CA ALA A 88 13.15 -38.93 -33.48
C ALA A 88 12.97 -39.42 -32.03
N LEU A 89 11.78 -39.19 -31.45
CA LEU A 89 11.52 -39.45 -30.03
C LEU A 89 10.50 -40.57 -29.78
N GLY A 90 9.90 -41.13 -30.83
CA GLY A 90 8.86 -42.17 -30.71
C GLY A 90 7.60 -41.68 -30.00
N THR A 91 7.30 -40.38 -30.04
CA THR A 91 6.15 -39.77 -29.35
C THR A 91 5.15 -39.17 -30.33
N ASN A 92 3.86 -39.33 -30.06
CA ASN A 92 2.80 -38.64 -30.76
C ASN A 92 2.33 -37.38 -30.04
N TRP A 93 2.92 -37.02 -28.90
CA TRP A 93 2.61 -35.78 -28.18
C TRP A 93 3.38 -34.61 -28.77
N VAL A 94 2.72 -33.47 -29.00
CA VAL A 94 3.37 -32.28 -29.53
C VAL A 94 2.81 -31.00 -28.91
N LYS A 95 3.71 -30.10 -28.52
CA LYS A 95 3.39 -28.71 -28.22
C LYS A 95 3.40 -27.91 -29.52
N LEU A 96 2.23 -27.57 -30.04
CA LEU A 96 2.13 -26.84 -31.30
C LEU A 96 2.32 -25.34 -31.05
N GLU A 97 3.43 -24.81 -31.56
CA GLU A 97 3.85 -23.42 -31.45
C GLU A 97 4.16 -22.87 -32.86
N ILE A 98 3.49 -21.78 -33.27
CA ILE A 98 3.72 -21.12 -34.56
C ILE A 98 3.85 -19.62 -34.32
N HIS A 99 5.02 -19.06 -34.62
CA HIS A 99 5.33 -17.65 -34.38
C HIS A 99 5.75 -16.97 -35.69
N PRO A 100 4.86 -16.22 -36.37
CA PRO A 100 5.21 -15.53 -37.61
C PRO A 100 6.22 -14.39 -37.34
N ASP A 101 6.10 -13.73 -36.18
CA ASP A 101 7.02 -12.69 -35.71
C ASP A 101 7.87 -13.19 -34.53
N MET A 102 9.18 -13.30 -34.78
CA MET A 102 10.18 -13.72 -33.80
C MET A 102 10.47 -12.68 -32.70
N ARG A 103 10.05 -11.42 -32.88
CA ARG A 103 10.27 -10.35 -31.90
C ARG A 103 9.30 -10.44 -30.73
N TYR A 104 8.01 -10.67 -31.01
CA TYR A 104 6.96 -10.68 -30.00
C TYR A 104 6.54 -12.09 -29.59
N LEU A 105 6.86 -13.11 -30.41
CA LEU A 105 6.55 -14.52 -30.13
C LEU A 105 5.07 -14.75 -29.83
N LEU A 106 4.20 -14.03 -30.53
CA LEU A 106 2.75 -14.25 -30.46
C LEU A 106 2.34 -15.37 -31.41
N PRO A 107 1.37 -16.21 -31.02
CA PRO A 107 0.91 -17.30 -31.86
C PRO A 107 0.02 -16.79 -32.99
N ASP A 108 0.16 -17.39 -34.19
CA ASP A 108 -0.76 -17.15 -35.30
C ASP A 108 -2.02 -18.01 -35.15
N PRO A 109 -3.23 -17.44 -35.00
CA PRO A 109 -4.44 -18.21 -34.75
C PRO A 109 -4.89 -19.05 -35.96
N ILE A 110 -4.62 -18.60 -37.19
CA ILE A 110 -5.07 -19.27 -38.41
C ILE A 110 -4.15 -20.46 -38.69
N GLU A 111 -2.84 -20.21 -38.72
CA GLU A 111 -1.85 -21.25 -38.97
C GLU A 111 -1.88 -22.32 -37.87
N THR A 112 -2.10 -21.92 -36.61
CA THR A 112 -2.22 -22.88 -35.48
C THR A 112 -3.42 -23.80 -35.66
N LEU A 113 -4.58 -23.28 -36.06
CA LEU A 113 -5.77 -24.09 -36.29
C LEU A 113 -5.58 -25.07 -37.46
N LEU A 114 -5.00 -24.60 -38.57
CA LEU A 114 -4.71 -25.43 -39.74
C LEU A 114 -3.74 -26.58 -39.40
N ALA A 115 -2.67 -26.29 -38.67
CA ALA A 115 -1.72 -27.31 -38.24
C ALA A 115 -2.35 -28.29 -37.25
N ALA A 116 -3.14 -27.80 -36.29
CA ALA A 116 -3.84 -28.64 -35.33
C ALA A 116 -4.76 -29.64 -36.04
N GLU A 117 -5.55 -29.18 -37.01
CA GLU A 117 -6.47 -30.03 -37.78
C GLU A 117 -5.75 -31.17 -38.49
N GLN A 118 -4.62 -30.87 -39.13
CA GLN A 118 -3.85 -31.87 -39.82
C GLN A 118 -3.17 -32.85 -38.85
N LEU A 119 -2.59 -32.36 -37.77
CA LEU A 119 -1.87 -33.19 -36.80
C LEU A 119 -2.80 -34.11 -36.01
N VAL A 120 -3.99 -33.64 -35.63
CA VAL A 120 -4.99 -34.50 -34.97
C VAL A 120 -5.45 -35.61 -35.91
N LYS A 121 -5.70 -35.32 -37.21
CA LYS A 121 -5.99 -36.35 -38.23
C LYS A 121 -4.88 -37.40 -38.36
N GLU A 122 -3.62 -37.00 -38.13
CA GLU A 122 -2.45 -37.88 -38.12
C GLU A 122 -2.20 -38.60 -36.79
N GLY A 123 -3.14 -38.51 -35.84
CA GLY A 123 -3.08 -39.19 -34.55
C GLY A 123 -2.11 -38.56 -33.54
N PHE A 124 -1.73 -37.30 -33.71
CA PHE A 124 -0.99 -36.57 -32.68
C PHE A 124 -1.90 -36.20 -31.50
N VAL A 125 -1.34 -36.26 -30.29
CA VAL A 125 -1.87 -35.60 -29.10
C VAL A 125 -1.35 -34.16 -29.12
N VAL A 126 -2.19 -33.24 -29.60
CA VAL A 126 -1.81 -31.84 -29.85
C VAL A 126 -2.17 -30.97 -28.64
N LEU A 127 -1.18 -30.20 -28.16
CA LEU A 127 -1.32 -29.16 -27.14
C LEU A 127 -0.90 -27.81 -27.77
N PRO A 128 -1.85 -27.02 -28.31
CA PRO A 128 -1.56 -25.79 -29.03
C PRO A 128 -1.32 -24.60 -28.11
N TYR A 129 -0.20 -23.90 -28.33
CA TYR A 129 0.07 -22.58 -27.75
C TYR A 129 -0.72 -21.54 -28.55
N CYS A 130 -1.64 -20.86 -27.90
CA CYS A 130 -2.58 -19.96 -28.58
C CYS A 130 -2.79 -18.64 -27.84
N SER A 131 -3.33 -17.66 -28.56
CA SER A 131 -3.81 -16.43 -27.94
C SER A 131 -4.95 -16.77 -26.98
N ALA A 132 -5.11 -15.97 -25.93
CA ALA A 132 -6.26 -16.05 -25.02
C ALA A 132 -7.53 -15.53 -25.71
N ASP A 133 -7.96 -16.23 -26.76
CA ASP A 133 -9.18 -16.02 -27.52
C ASP A 133 -10.12 -17.20 -27.25
N PRO A 134 -11.26 -16.96 -26.57
CA PRO A 134 -12.26 -17.98 -26.29
C PRO A 134 -12.76 -18.73 -27.53
N VAL A 135 -12.93 -18.03 -28.67
CA VAL A 135 -13.44 -18.63 -29.91
C VAL A 135 -12.41 -19.55 -30.53
N LEU A 136 -11.15 -19.13 -30.56
CA LEU A 136 -10.06 -19.96 -31.07
C LEU A 136 -9.88 -21.22 -30.22
N CYS A 137 -9.87 -21.09 -28.89
CA CYS A 137 -9.74 -22.25 -28.00
C CYS A 137 -10.85 -23.27 -28.22
N ARG A 138 -12.09 -22.80 -28.42
CA ARG A 138 -13.23 -23.67 -28.76
C ARG A 138 -13.03 -24.41 -30.08
N ARG A 139 -12.54 -23.72 -31.12
CA ARG A 139 -12.25 -24.36 -32.42
C ARG A 139 -11.13 -25.39 -32.33
N LEU A 140 -10.08 -25.12 -31.55
CA LEU A 140 -8.99 -26.06 -31.31
C LEU A 140 -9.47 -27.32 -30.58
N GLU A 141 -10.37 -27.15 -29.60
CA GLU A 141 -11.07 -28.26 -28.94
C GLU A 141 -11.92 -29.08 -29.94
N GLU A 142 -12.73 -28.42 -30.78
CA GLU A 142 -13.60 -29.08 -31.77
C GLU A 142 -12.82 -29.87 -32.82
N VAL A 143 -11.61 -29.41 -33.16
CA VAL A 143 -10.67 -30.12 -34.03
C VAL A 143 -10.11 -31.39 -33.36
N GLY A 144 -10.16 -31.49 -32.03
CA GLY A 144 -9.71 -32.64 -31.25
C GLY A 144 -8.35 -32.45 -30.57
N CYS A 145 -7.93 -31.21 -30.30
CA CYS A 145 -6.77 -30.98 -29.45
C CYS A 145 -7.01 -31.55 -28.04
N ALA A 146 -5.99 -32.17 -27.46
CA ALA A 146 -6.13 -32.88 -26.18
C ALA A 146 -6.15 -31.96 -24.96
N ALA A 147 -5.69 -30.73 -25.13
CA ALA A 147 -5.77 -29.60 -24.20
C ALA A 147 -5.65 -28.31 -25.02
N VAL A 148 -5.92 -27.16 -24.42
CA VAL A 148 -5.60 -25.84 -24.99
C VAL A 148 -4.65 -25.09 -24.08
N MET A 149 -3.72 -24.33 -24.66
CA MET A 149 -2.72 -23.59 -23.87
C MET A 149 -2.73 -22.08 -24.17
N PRO A 150 -3.73 -21.34 -23.66
CA PRO A 150 -3.82 -19.91 -23.88
C PRO A 150 -2.72 -19.15 -23.13
N LEU A 151 -2.22 -18.09 -23.76
CA LEU A 151 -1.16 -17.27 -23.18
C LEU A 151 -1.66 -16.36 -22.05
N GLY A 152 -0.93 -16.30 -20.92
CA GLY A 152 -1.17 -15.29 -19.88
C GLY A 152 -0.66 -13.89 -20.27
N ALA A 153 0.54 -13.84 -20.85
CA ALA A 153 1.14 -12.68 -21.49
C ALA A 153 2.19 -13.17 -22.51
N PRO A 154 2.74 -12.31 -23.40
CA PRO A 154 3.70 -12.76 -24.40
C PRO A 154 4.91 -13.47 -23.77
N ILE A 155 5.45 -14.48 -24.48
CA ILE A 155 6.52 -15.35 -24.00
C ILE A 155 7.72 -14.53 -23.47
N GLY A 156 8.18 -14.88 -22.27
CA GLY A 156 9.38 -14.28 -21.67
C GLY A 156 9.19 -12.88 -21.08
N THR A 157 7.99 -12.31 -21.11
CA THR A 157 7.73 -10.98 -20.53
C THR A 157 7.59 -10.97 -19.01
N ASN A 158 7.28 -12.13 -18.40
CA ASN A 158 7.06 -12.28 -16.96
C ASN A 158 5.95 -11.36 -16.38
N LYS A 159 5.04 -10.86 -17.22
CA LYS A 159 3.98 -9.90 -16.84
C LYS A 159 2.77 -10.51 -16.11
N GLY A 160 2.77 -11.82 -15.85
CA GLY A 160 1.65 -12.52 -15.22
C GLY A 160 0.51 -12.76 -16.20
N LEU A 161 -0.73 -12.60 -15.71
CA LEU A 161 -1.97 -12.93 -16.42
C LEU A 161 -2.61 -11.67 -17.03
N ALA A 162 -1.93 -11.03 -17.99
CA ALA A 162 -2.46 -9.83 -18.65
C ALA A 162 -3.79 -10.08 -19.39
N THR A 163 -4.06 -11.32 -19.78
CA THR A 163 -5.27 -11.77 -20.48
C THR A 163 -6.31 -12.40 -19.54
N LYS A 164 -6.26 -12.10 -18.24
CA LYS A 164 -7.04 -12.74 -17.16
C LYS A 164 -8.53 -12.97 -17.48
N GLU A 165 -9.24 -11.93 -17.93
CA GLU A 165 -10.69 -12.06 -18.20
C GLU A 165 -10.98 -13.06 -19.33
N MET A 166 -10.13 -13.11 -20.35
CA MET A 166 -10.29 -14.07 -21.44
C MET A 166 -9.96 -15.49 -20.99
N LEU A 167 -8.93 -15.65 -20.14
CA LEU A 167 -8.61 -16.94 -19.52
C LEU A 167 -9.78 -17.49 -18.71
N ARG A 168 -10.48 -16.63 -17.95
CA ARG A 168 -11.66 -17.04 -17.16
C ARG A 168 -12.77 -17.59 -18.05
N ILE A 169 -13.07 -16.92 -19.17
CA ILE A 169 -14.06 -17.40 -20.15
C ILE A 169 -13.62 -18.75 -20.74
N ILE A 170 -12.34 -18.88 -21.11
CA ILE A 170 -11.80 -20.14 -21.65
C ILE A 170 -11.93 -21.29 -20.66
N ILE A 171 -11.55 -21.07 -19.39
CA ILE A 171 -11.64 -22.07 -18.32
C ILE A 171 -13.09 -22.50 -18.10
N GLU A 172 -14.04 -21.56 -18.10
CA GLU A 172 -15.46 -21.86 -17.89
C GLU A 172 -16.08 -22.69 -19.02
N GLN A 173 -15.69 -22.44 -20.27
CA GLN A 173 -16.33 -23.04 -21.45
C GLN A 173 -15.65 -24.31 -21.98
N ALA A 174 -14.35 -24.50 -21.72
CA ALA A 174 -13.58 -25.59 -22.32
C ALA A 174 -13.95 -26.93 -21.69
N SER A 175 -14.12 -27.96 -22.51
CA SER A 175 -14.32 -29.34 -22.01
C SER A 175 -13.02 -30.16 -21.97
N VAL A 176 -11.96 -29.64 -22.59
CA VAL A 176 -10.60 -30.17 -22.53
C VAL A 176 -9.76 -29.40 -21.51
N PRO A 177 -8.69 -30.01 -20.97
CA PRO A 177 -7.83 -29.32 -20.02
C PRO A 177 -7.28 -27.98 -20.52
N VAL A 178 -7.27 -26.98 -19.63
CA VAL A 178 -6.72 -25.64 -19.91
C VAL A 178 -5.39 -25.46 -19.19
N VAL A 179 -4.31 -25.30 -19.96
CA VAL A 179 -2.97 -25.08 -19.43
C VAL A 179 -2.53 -23.65 -19.68
N VAL A 180 -2.46 -22.80 -18.66
CA VAL A 180 -1.99 -21.42 -18.88
C VAL A 180 -0.49 -21.44 -19.17
N ASP A 181 -0.12 -21.03 -20.38
CA ASP A 181 1.26 -20.99 -20.86
C ASP A 181 1.72 -19.53 -21.03
N ALA A 182 3.04 -19.30 -21.00
CA ALA A 182 3.66 -17.99 -21.18
C ALA A 182 3.21 -16.90 -20.17
N GLY A 183 3.99 -15.81 -20.10
CA GLY A 183 3.68 -14.67 -19.23
C GLY A 183 3.90 -14.87 -17.73
N ILE A 184 3.81 -16.09 -17.20
CA ILE A 184 3.97 -16.40 -15.76
C ILE A 184 5.40 -16.07 -15.30
N GLY A 185 5.52 -14.97 -14.54
CA GLY A 185 6.79 -14.45 -14.02
C GLY A 185 7.09 -14.74 -12.54
N ALA A 186 6.09 -15.05 -11.73
CA ALA A 186 6.22 -15.22 -10.27
C ALA A 186 5.33 -16.37 -9.78
N PRO A 187 5.67 -17.03 -8.65
CA PRO A 187 4.85 -18.09 -8.07
C PRO A 187 3.39 -17.67 -7.80
N SER A 188 3.16 -16.41 -7.40
CA SER A 188 1.80 -15.87 -7.22
C SER A 188 0.97 -15.85 -8.50
N HIS A 189 1.57 -15.61 -9.67
CA HIS A 189 0.86 -15.66 -10.96
C HIS A 189 0.44 -17.10 -11.32
N ALA A 190 1.26 -18.08 -10.95
CA ALA A 190 0.92 -19.50 -11.14
C ALA A 190 -0.22 -19.92 -10.21
N ALA A 191 -0.17 -19.50 -8.93
CA ALA A 191 -1.25 -19.72 -7.98
C ALA A 191 -2.57 -19.11 -8.47
N GLU A 192 -2.55 -17.85 -8.91
CA GLU A 192 -3.73 -17.16 -9.43
C GLU A 192 -4.37 -17.90 -10.62
N ALA A 193 -3.57 -18.46 -11.53
CA ALA A 193 -4.09 -19.24 -12.65
C ALA A 193 -4.82 -20.52 -12.19
N ILE A 194 -4.24 -21.25 -11.22
CA ILE A 194 -4.85 -22.47 -10.66
C ILE A 194 -6.11 -22.14 -9.84
N GLU A 195 -6.09 -21.06 -9.06
CA GLU A 195 -7.25 -20.58 -8.30
C GLU A 195 -8.43 -20.16 -9.20
N MET A 196 -8.16 -19.68 -10.42
CA MET A 196 -9.19 -19.41 -11.42
C MET A 196 -9.81 -20.69 -12.02
N GLY A 197 -9.22 -21.86 -11.77
CA GLY A 197 -9.66 -23.14 -12.30
C GLY A 197 -8.88 -23.65 -13.50
N ALA A 198 -7.72 -23.05 -13.84
CA ALA A 198 -6.85 -23.65 -14.84
C ALA A 198 -6.37 -25.04 -14.37
N ASP A 199 -6.30 -26.00 -15.28
CA ASP A 199 -5.90 -27.36 -14.96
C ASP A 199 -4.42 -27.48 -14.64
N ALA A 200 -3.59 -26.71 -15.32
CA ALA A 200 -2.16 -26.65 -15.11
C ALA A 200 -1.58 -25.31 -15.56
N VAL A 201 -0.32 -25.09 -15.21
CA VAL A 201 0.49 -23.96 -15.67
C VAL A 201 1.79 -24.46 -16.27
N LEU A 202 2.27 -23.78 -17.31
CA LEU A 202 3.57 -24.06 -17.93
C LEU A 202 4.55 -22.91 -17.68
N VAL A 203 5.60 -23.18 -16.90
CA VAL A 203 6.57 -22.17 -16.48
C VAL A 203 7.99 -22.60 -16.79
N ASN A 204 8.67 -21.88 -17.68
CA ASN A 204 10.08 -22.13 -17.99
C ASN A 204 10.97 -20.92 -17.68
N THR A 205 10.75 -19.80 -18.39
CA THR A 205 11.69 -18.66 -18.35
C THR A 205 11.90 -18.13 -16.92
N ALA A 206 10.83 -17.99 -16.13
CA ALA A 206 10.91 -17.51 -14.75
C ALA A 206 11.76 -18.41 -13.83
N ILE A 207 11.76 -19.73 -14.07
CA ILE A 207 12.59 -20.69 -13.34
C ILE A 207 14.03 -20.63 -13.86
N ALA A 208 14.21 -20.75 -15.17
CA ALA A 208 15.51 -20.92 -15.81
C ALA A 208 16.46 -19.73 -15.61
N VAL A 209 15.93 -18.50 -15.62
CA VAL A 209 16.73 -17.26 -15.50
C VAL A 209 16.78 -16.70 -14.08
N ALA A 210 16.18 -17.39 -13.10
CA ALA A 210 16.22 -16.97 -11.71
C ALA A 210 17.66 -17.03 -11.16
N LYS A 211 17.96 -16.18 -10.16
CA LYS A 211 19.24 -16.24 -9.44
C LYS A 211 19.51 -17.62 -8.81
N GLN A 212 18.45 -18.31 -8.38
CA GLN A 212 18.49 -19.67 -7.83
C GLN A 212 17.38 -20.52 -8.47
N PRO A 213 17.62 -21.15 -9.63
CA PRO A 213 16.59 -21.88 -10.39
C PRO A 213 15.92 -23.02 -9.62
N VAL A 214 16.69 -23.79 -8.85
CA VAL A 214 16.18 -24.92 -8.05
C VAL A 214 15.23 -24.44 -6.94
N LEU A 215 15.61 -23.37 -6.23
CA LEU A 215 14.77 -22.79 -5.19
C LEU A 215 13.51 -22.16 -5.79
N MET A 216 13.63 -21.50 -6.94
CA MET A 216 12.48 -20.93 -7.66
C MET A 216 11.52 -22.03 -8.14
N ALA A 217 12.04 -23.12 -8.69
CA ALA A 217 11.24 -24.29 -9.06
C ALA A 217 10.45 -24.85 -7.88
N LYS A 218 11.07 -24.96 -6.70
CA LYS A 218 10.39 -25.37 -5.46
C LYS A 218 9.32 -24.35 -5.04
N ALA A 219 9.57 -23.06 -5.19
CA ALA A 219 8.58 -22.02 -4.87
C ALA A 219 7.35 -22.09 -5.78
N PHE A 220 7.55 -22.30 -7.09
CA PHE A 220 6.43 -22.52 -8.04
C PHE A 220 5.63 -23.78 -7.69
N LYS A 221 6.32 -24.88 -7.33
CA LYS A 221 5.65 -26.11 -6.89
C LYS A 221 4.73 -25.85 -5.69
N LEU A 222 5.27 -25.23 -4.64
CA LEU A 222 4.49 -24.93 -3.42
C LEU A 222 3.31 -24.00 -3.68
N ALA A 223 3.48 -23.01 -4.57
CA ALA A 223 2.40 -22.10 -4.94
C ALA A 223 1.26 -22.83 -5.68
N VAL A 224 1.60 -23.73 -6.61
CA VAL A 224 0.62 -24.53 -7.34
C VAL A 224 -0.09 -25.53 -6.41
N GLU A 225 0.63 -26.20 -5.50
CA GLU A 225 0.04 -27.12 -4.52
C GLU A 225 -0.90 -26.38 -3.55
N ALA A 226 -0.49 -25.21 -3.04
CA ALA A 226 -1.33 -24.39 -2.18
C ALA A 226 -2.59 -23.90 -2.90
N ALA A 227 -2.45 -23.42 -4.13
CA ALA A 227 -3.58 -22.97 -4.95
C ALA A 227 -4.54 -24.11 -5.31
N GLU A 228 -4.04 -25.32 -5.58
CA GLU A 228 -4.89 -26.49 -5.81
C GLU A 228 -5.72 -26.83 -4.56
N LEU A 229 -5.09 -26.83 -3.38
CA LEU A 229 -5.79 -27.03 -2.11
C LEU A 229 -6.84 -25.95 -1.88
N ALA A 230 -6.52 -24.68 -2.17
CA ALA A 230 -7.44 -23.57 -2.01
C ALA A 230 -8.64 -23.67 -2.96
N TYR A 231 -8.40 -24.00 -4.23
CA TYR A 231 -9.44 -24.22 -5.24
C TYR A 231 -10.37 -25.39 -4.86
N GLN A 232 -9.81 -26.53 -4.46
CA GLN A 232 -10.60 -27.69 -4.00
C GLN A 232 -11.39 -27.41 -2.72
N SER A 233 -10.86 -26.57 -1.83
CA SER A 233 -11.55 -26.19 -0.59
C SER A 233 -12.73 -25.24 -0.83
N GLY A 234 -12.86 -24.71 -2.05
CA GLY A 234 -13.83 -23.68 -2.40
C GLY A 234 -13.37 -22.30 -1.94
N LEU A 235 -12.80 -21.53 -2.86
CA LEU A 235 -12.43 -20.14 -2.60
C LEU A 235 -13.69 -19.31 -2.30
N ALA A 236 -13.61 -18.48 -1.27
CA ALA A 236 -14.66 -17.52 -0.98
C ALA A 236 -14.86 -16.63 -2.21
N THR A 237 -16.11 -16.51 -2.69
CA THR A 237 -16.42 -15.66 -3.85
C THR A 237 -15.94 -14.24 -3.55
N PRO A 238 -15.04 -13.66 -4.37
CA PRO A 238 -14.66 -12.27 -4.23
C PRO A 238 -15.93 -11.43 -4.40
N LYS A 239 -16.37 -10.78 -3.32
CA LYS A 239 -17.49 -9.86 -3.37
C LYS A 239 -16.92 -8.49 -3.67
N GLN A 240 -17.51 -7.77 -4.62
CA GLN A 240 -17.12 -6.38 -4.89
C GLN A 240 -17.37 -5.46 -3.69
N GLN A 241 -18.13 -5.93 -2.69
CA GLN A 241 -18.43 -5.24 -1.44
C GLN A 241 -18.31 -6.22 -0.26
N ALA A 242 -17.87 -5.73 0.90
CA ALA A 242 -17.78 -6.54 2.12
C ALA A 242 -19.17 -7.05 2.55
N GLN A 243 -19.28 -8.32 2.93
CA GLN A 243 -20.52 -8.91 3.46
C GLN A 243 -20.22 -9.53 4.84
N ALA A 244 -20.90 -9.05 5.88
CA ALA A 244 -20.69 -9.48 7.26
C ALA A 244 -21.14 -10.93 7.49
N SER A 245 -20.43 -11.66 8.37
CA SER A 245 -20.67 -13.07 8.73
C SER A 245 -21.73 -13.25 9.83
N SER A 246 -22.41 -12.19 10.27
CA SER A 246 -23.40 -12.18 11.36
C SER A 246 -24.77 -11.63 10.90
N PRO A 247 -25.90 -12.09 11.49
CA PRO A 247 -27.22 -12.00 10.87
C PRO A 247 -27.78 -10.58 10.70
N LEU A 248 -28.43 -10.38 9.55
CA LEU A 248 -28.93 -9.14 8.95
C LEU A 248 -30.09 -8.44 9.68
N THR A 249 -30.57 -8.95 10.83
CA THR A 249 -31.69 -8.31 11.55
C THR A 249 -31.28 -6.98 12.19
N SER A 250 -29.99 -6.75 12.47
CA SER A 250 -29.48 -5.42 12.81
C SER A 250 -29.22 -4.52 11.58
N PHE A 251 -29.20 -5.09 10.36
CA PHE A 251 -28.76 -4.41 9.14
C PHE A 251 -29.90 -3.86 8.26
N LEU A 252 -31.17 -4.18 8.53
CA LEU A 252 -32.31 -3.57 7.81
C LEU A 252 -32.46 -2.04 8.01
N ARG A 253 -31.53 -1.37 8.69
CA ARG A 253 -31.36 0.09 8.64
C ARG A 253 -30.59 0.60 7.40
N GLY A 254 -30.02 -0.28 6.57
CA GLY A 254 -29.14 0.04 5.44
C GLY A 254 -29.78 0.63 4.16
N LEU A 255 -30.93 1.30 4.28
CA LEU A 255 -31.42 2.26 3.28
C LEU A 255 -31.20 3.72 3.75
N ILE A 256 -30.37 3.91 4.78
CA ILE A 256 -30.17 5.16 5.49
C ILE A 256 -28.69 5.54 5.40
N MET A 257 -28.45 6.83 5.19
CA MET A 257 -27.20 7.62 5.14
C MET A 257 -25.94 6.99 5.77
N ILE A 258 -24.76 7.30 5.20
CA ILE A 258 -23.47 7.09 5.89
C ILE A 258 -23.61 7.75 7.26
N PRO A 259 -23.53 7.00 8.37
CA PRO A 259 -23.66 7.59 9.69
C PRO A 259 -22.46 8.51 9.91
N SER A 260 -22.70 9.75 10.31
CA SER A 260 -21.63 10.72 10.53
C SER A 260 -20.76 10.28 11.72
N PHE A 261 -19.49 10.70 11.75
CA PHE A 261 -18.67 10.45 12.94
C PHE A 261 -19.25 11.12 14.19
N GLN A 262 -19.99 12.22 14.02
CA GLN A 262 -20.73 12.85 15.11
C GLN A 262 -21.75 11.89 15.75
N GLU A 263 -22.53 11.15 14.96
CA GLU A 263 -23.47 10.15 15.47
C GLU A 263 -22.73 9.03 16.21
N ARG A 264 -21.58 8.59 15.67
CA ARG A 264 -20.73 7.61 16.35
C ARG A 264 -20.20 8.14 17.68
N LEU A 265 -19.74 9.39 17.74
CA LEU A 265 -19.21 10.00 18.96
C LEU A 265 -20.30 10.12 20.03
N GLN A 266 -21.57 10.34 19.65
CA GLN A 266 -22.70 10.38 20.59
C GLN A 266 -23.00 9.03 21.25
N GLU A 267 -22.60 7.91 20.62
CA GLU A 267 -22.70 6.58 21.22
C GLU A 267 -21.57 6.30 22.23
N LEU A 268 -20.52 7.12 22.25
CA LEU A 268 -19.34 6.96 23.09
C LEU A 268 -19.43 7.87 24.32
N ASP A 269 -19.76 7.28 25.46
CA ASP A 269 -19.75 8.01 26.73
C ASP A 269 -18.31 8.23 27.22
N TRP A 270 -17.93 9.49 27.45
CA TRP A 270 -16.58 9.87 27.84
C TRP A 270 -16.14 9.22 29.16
N ASP A 271 -17.03 9.18 30.16
CA ASP A 271 -16.71 8.66 31.49
C ASP A 271 -16.64 7.13 31.47
N ASP A 272 -17.52 6.45 30.72
CA ASP A 272 -17.45 5.01 30.47
C ASP A 272 -16.15 4.63 29.77
N MET A 273 -15.78 5.32 28.68
CA MET A 273 -14.52 5.04 27.98
C MET A 273 -13.32 5.26 28.91
N THR A 274 -13.35 6.34 29.71
CA THR A 274 -12.32 6.62 30.71
C THR A 274 -12.23 5.49 31.73
N LEU A 275 -13.34 5.01 32.26
CA LEU A 275 -13.39 3.94 33.24
C LEU A 275 -12.91 2.61 32.65
N ARG A 276 -13.35 2.28 31.43
CA ARG A 276 -12.94 1.07 30.69
C ARG A 276 -11.45 1.03 30.40
N ILE A 277 -10.84 2.16 30.01
CA ILE A 277 -9.39 2.22 29.80
C ILE A 277 -8.66 2.01 31.13
N ASN A 278 -9.11 2.67 32.20
CA ASN A 278 -8.44 2.57 33.51
C ASN A 278 -8.67 1.23 34.22
N SER A 279 -9.70 0.46 33.85
CA SER A 279 -9.98 -0.85 34.42
C SER A 279 -9.25 -2.01 33.74
N LYS A 280 -8.53 -1.76 32.64
CA LYS A 280 -7.72 -2.78 31.95
C LYS A 280 -6.64 -3.34 32.87
N THR A 281 -6.40 -4.62 32.70
CA THR A 281 -5.49 -5.42 33.51
C THR A 281 -4.23 -5.81 32.73
N PRO A 282 -3.16 -6.26 33.39
CA PRO A 282 -1.99 -6.81 32.71
C PRO A 282 -2.32 -7.94 31.73
N ALA A 283 -3.31 -8.79 32.04
CA ALA A 283 -3.75 -9.86 31.16
C ALA A 283 -4.36 -9.33 29.85
N ASP A 284 -5.11 -8.22 29.91
CA ASP A 284 -5.65 -7.56 28.71
C ASP A 284 -4.53 -7.00 27.83
N VAL A 285 -3.48 -6.45 28.47
CA VAL A 285 -2.30 -5.94 27.75
C VAL A 285 -1.54 -7.10 27.08
N GLU A 286 -1.34 -8.20 27.79
CA GLU A 286 -0.69 -9.41 27.25
C GLU A 286 -1.49 -9.98 26.07
N HIS A 287 -2.82 -9.98 26.17
CA HIS A 287 -3.69 -10.36 25.06
C HIS A 287 -3.52 -9.43 23.85
N ALA A 288 -3.62 -8.12 24.05
CA ALA A 288 -3.44 -7.12 23.00
C ALA A 288 -2.05 -7.21 22.34
N LEU A 289 -1.02 -7.61 23.10
CA LEU A 289 0.33 -7.84 22.59
C LEU A 289 0.50 -9.21 21.93
N ALA A 290 -0.38 -10.20 22.15
CA ALA A 290 -0.28 -11.51 21.54
C ALA A 290 -0.95 -11.59 20.16
N VAL A 291 -1.95 -10.75 19.90
CA VAL A 291 -2.72 -10.75 18.64
C VAL A 291 -2.01 -10.00 17.51
N ASP A 292 -2.28 -10.41 16.26
CA ASP A 292 -1.68 -9.80 15.07
C ASP A 292 -2.42 -8.53 14.59
N ILE A 293 -3.72 -8.44 14.84
CA ILE A 293 -4.59 -7.31 14.47
C ILE A 293 -5.34 -6.88 15.73
N LEU A 294 -5.14 -5.61 16.12
CA LEU A 294 -5.73 -5.07 17.34
C LEU A 294 -7.13 -4.53 17.07
N THR A 295 -8.01 -4.73 18.04
CA THR A 295 -9.29 -4.04 18.15
C THR A 295 -9.16 -2.73 18.93
N LEU A 296 -10.21 -1.92 18.97
CA LEU A 296 -10.26 -0.74 19.85
C LEU A 296 -10.21 -1.11 21.33
N ASP A 297 -10.71 -2.28 21.72
CA ASP A 297 -10.65 -2.74 23.11
C ASP A 297 -9.22 -3.15 23.50
N ASP A 298 -8.47 -3.76 22.58
CA ASP A 298 -7.02 -4.01 22.72
C ASP A 298 -6.24 -2.70 22.82
N PHE A 299 -6.62 -1.70 22.02
CA PHE A 299 -6.02 -0.38 22.09
C PHE A 299 -6.26 0.30 23.45
N MET A 300 -7.45 0.16 24.04
CA MET A 300 -7.70 0.62 25.41
C MET A 300 -6.72 -0.04 26.40
N ALA A 301 -6.45 -1.35 26.26
CA ALA A 301 -5.47 -2.04 27.09
C ALA A 301 -4.08 -1.43 26.94
N LEU A 302 -3.64 -1.15 25.70
CA LEU A 302 -2.35 -0.52 25.44
C LEU A 302 -2.24 0.94 25.91
N LEU A 303 -3.36 1.68 25.99
CA LEU A 303 -3.39 3.03 26.56
C LEU A 303 -3.43 3.04 28.08
N SER A 304 -3.93 1.97 28.69
CA SER A 304 -4.17 1.90 30.14
C SER A 304 -2.89 2.09 30.98
N PRO A 305 -3.02 2.47 32.26
CA PRO A 305 -1.90 2.42 33.20
C PRO A 305 -1.26 1.03 33.33
N ALA A 306 -2.04 -0.05 33.14
CA ALA A 306 -1.54 -1.42 33.23
C ALA A 306 -0.52 -1.76 32.14
N ALA A 307 -0.51 -1.04 31.01
CA ALA A 307 0.49 -1.21 29.96
C ALA A 307 1.86 -0.58 30.28
N ARG A 308 1.98 0.20 31.37
CA ARG A 308 3.22 0.89 31.75
C ARG A 308 4.44 -0.04 31.85
N PRO A 309 4.37 -1.25 32.46
CA PRO A 309 5.49 -2.18 32.52
C PRO A 309 5.84 -2.81 31.16
N TYR A 310 4.94 -2.73 30.17
CA TYR A 310 5.07 -3.37 28.87
C TYR A 310 5.59 -2.42 27.77
N ILE A 311 5.89 -1.16 28.10
CA ILE A 311 6.34 -0.16 27.11
C ILE A 311 7.54 -0.65 26.30
N GLU A 312 8.50 -1.34 26.93
CA GLU A 312 9.67 -1.88 26.22
C GLU A 312 9.24 -2.90 25.14
N LEU A 313 8.35 -3.83 25.49
CA LEU A 313 7.81 -4.82 24.55
C LEU A 313 6.99 -4.15 23.44
N MET A 314 6.18 -3.14 23.80
CA MET A 314 5.44 -2.32 22.83
C MET A 314 6.40 -1.60 21.87
N ALA A 315 7.48 -1.01 22.37
CA ALA A 315 8.46 -0.28 21.59
C ALA A 315 9.21 -1.18 20.60
N GLN A 316 9.61 -2.39 21.02
CA GLN A 316 10.24 -3.37 20.14
C GLN A 316 9.31 -3.81 19.00
N LYS A 317 8.03 -4.08 19.31
CA LYS A 317 7.04 -4.42 18.28
C LYS A 317 6.73 -3.24 17.37
N ALA A 318 6.54 -2.06 17.93
CA ALA A 318 6.31 -0.83 17.16
C ALA A 318 7.49 -0.53 16.23
N GLN A 319 8.73 -0.72 16.69
CA GLN A 319 9.92 -0.60 15.86
C GLN A 319 9.92 -1.59 14.71
N LYS A 320 9.69 -2.87 14.98
CA LYS A 320 9.61 -3.89 13.93
C LYS A 320 8.57 -3.54 12.87
N LEU A 321 7.36 -3.17 13.27
CA LEU A 321 6.28 -2.76 12.36
C LEU A 321 6.65 -1.51 11.56
N THR A 322 7.24 -0.49 12.21
CA THR A 322 7.67 0.74 11.55
C THR A 322 8.71 0.44 10.48
N ARG A 323 9.74 -0.39 10.77
CA ARG A 323 10.75 -0.77 9.78
C ARG A 323 10.18 -1.63 8.67
N GLN A 324 9.23 -2.53 8.96
CA GLN A 324 8.55 -3.33 7.95
C GLN A 324 7.73 -2.47 6.98
N ARG A 325 7.06 -1.41 7.46
CA ARG A 325 6.15 -0.59 6.65
C ARG A 325 6.83 0.59 5.96
N PHE A 326 7.77 1.25 6.63
CA PHE A 326 8.39 2.50 6.17
C PHE A 326 9.89 2.38 5.90
N GLY A 327 10.48 1.19 6.09
CA GLY A 327 11.93 1.00 5.96
C GLY A 327 12.67 1.88 6.95
N HIS A 328 13.78 2.50 6.53
CA HIS A 328 14.56 3.44 7.33
C HIS A 328 14.20 4.91 7.06
N ALA A 329 13.25 5.17 6.17
CA ALA A 329 12.91 6.51 5.74
C ALA A 329 12.15 7.29 6.84
N VAL A 330 12.54 8.54 7.03
CA VAL A 330 11.83 9.51 7.87
C VAL A 330 11.58 10.77 7.04
N GLY A 331 10.31 11.06 6.76
CA GLY A 331 9.90 12.24 6.02
C GLY A 331 10.21 13.53 6.79
N PHE A 332 10.68 14.54 6.08
CA PHE A 332 10.94 15.87 6.61
C PHE A 332 9.92 16.84 6.03
N TYR A 333 9.25 17.58 6.90
CA TYR A 333 8.43 18.72 6.51
C TYR A 333 8.77 19.94 7.36
N VAL A 334 8.26 21.10 6.95
CA VAL A 334 8.49 22.34 7.69
C VAL A 334 7.22 23.19 7.68
N PRO A 335 6.80 23.76 8.82
CA PRO A 335 5.65 24.65 8.86
C PRO A 335 6.04 26.06 8.39
N LEU A 336 5.29 26.63 7.46
CA LEU A 336 5.37 28.05 7.09
C LEU A 336 4.11 28.76 7.58
N TYR A 337 4.29 29.64 8.55
CA TYR A 337 3.23 30.50 9.04
C TYR A 337 3.05 31.68 8.09
N LEU A 338 1.90 31.75 7.41
CA LEU A 338 1.57 32.85 6.52
C LEU A 338 0.94 34.04 7.27
N SER A 339 0.30 33.77 8.40
CA SER A 339 -0.34 34.81 9.22
C SER A 339 -0.56 34.39 10.67
N ASN A 340 -0.41 35.34 11.59
CA ASN A 340 -0.81 35.20 13.00
C ASN A 340 -2.15 35.90 13.29
N LEU A 341 -2.86 36.38 12.27
CA LEU A 341 -4.18 37.01 12.44
C LEU A 341 -5.24 35.95 12.72
N CYS A 342 -5.90 36.06 13.87
CA CYS A 342 -6.94 35.11 14.29
C CYS A 342 -8.09 35.87 14.95
N ALA A 343 -9.32 35.47 14.62
CA ALA A 343 -10.57 35.97 15.18
C ALA A 343 -11.14 35.06 16.29
N ASN A 344 -10.46 33.96 16.62
CA ASN A 344 -10.85 33.07 17.71
C ASN A 344 -10.16 33.45 19.02
N ASP A 345 -10.82 33.15 20.13
CA ASP A 345 -10.25 33.20 21.47
C ASP A 345 -10.04 31.78 22.00
N CYS A 346 -8.81 31.29 21.90
CA CYS A 346 -8.41 29.95 22.35
C CYS A 346 -7.42 30.10 23.51
N THR A 347 -7.78 29.59 24.68
CA THR A 347 -7.01 29.75 25.94
C THR A 347 -5.59 29.16 25.92
N TYR A 348 -5.25 28.35 24.92
CA TYR A 348 -3.98 27.62 24.80
C TYR A 348 -3.14 28.08 23.59
N CYS A 349 -3.49 29.17 22.93
CA CYS A 349 -2.88 29.58 21.66
C CYS A 349 -2.29 31.00 21.74
N GLY A 350 -1.02 31.15 21.37
CA GLY A 350 -0.35 32.46 21.31
C GLY A 350 -1.02 33.43 20.34
N PHE A 351 -1.70 32.94 19.31
CA PHE A 351 -2.43 33.77 18.34
C PHE A 351 -3.84 34.15 18.78
N SER A 352 -4.29 33.77 19.98
CA SER A 352 -5.63 34.13 20.48
C SER A 352 -5.94 35.61 20.25
N MET A 353 -7.16 35.93 19.83
CA MET A 353 -7.59 37.31 19.55
C MET A 353 -7.41 38.23 20.77
N SER A 354 -7.56 37.67 21.98
CA SER A 354 -7.44 38.40 23.25
C SER A 354 -6.00 38.74 23.61
N ASN A 355 -5.01 38.11 22.96
CA ASN A 355 -3.61 38.47 23.12
C ASN A 355 -3.32 39.78 22.36
N LYS A 356 -2.81 40.79 23.09
CA LYS A 356 -2.38 42.07 22.53
C LYS A 356 -1.03 41.93 21.81
N ILE A 357 -1.09 41.46 20.57
CA ILE A 357 0.09 41.10 19.78
C ILE A 357 0.07 41.85 18.45
N LYS A 358 1.25 42.09 17.88
CA LYS A 358 1.35 42.64 16.54
C LYS A 358 0.89 41.59 15.52
N ARG A 359 -0.11 41.94 14.72
CA ARG A 359 -0.64 41.05 13.69
C ARG A 359 0.13 41.23 12.39
N LYS A 360 0.59 40.14 11.80
CA LYS A 360 1.32 40.08 10.54
C LYS A 360 0.67 39.03 9.63
N THR A 361 0.45 39.40 8.38
CA THR A 361 0.11 38.51 7.27
C THR A 361 1.14 38.77 6.19
N LEU A 362 1.78 37.72 5.69
CA LEU A 362 2.82 37.85 4.67
C LEU A 362 2.20 38.34 3.36
N ASN A 363 2.88 39.29 2.72
CA ASN A 363 2.59 39.69 1.34
C ASN A 363 3.31 38.78 0.33
N ASP A 364 2.98 38.89 -0.95
CA ASP A 364 3.50 38.03 -2.02
C ASP A 364 5.04 37.98 -2.07
N ALA A 365 5.72 39.12 -1.90
CA ALA A 365 7.18 39.18 -1.92
C ALA A 365 7.79 38.50 -0.69
N GLU A 366 7.17 38.64 0.49
CA GLU A 366 7.58 37.91 1.69
C GLU A 366 7.36 36.41 1.54
N ILE A 367 6.22 35.98 0.98
CA ILE A 367 5.90 34.56 0.73
C ILE A 367 6.95 33.94 -0.19
N ILE A 368 7.26 34.59 -1.31
CA ILE A 368 8.27 34.13 -2.26
C ILE A 368 9.64 33.99 -1.57
N ASN A 369 10.04 34.99 -0.78
CA ASN A 369 11.32 34.97 -0.08
C ASN A 369 11.41 33.85 0.97
N GLU A 370 10.33 33.59 1.72
CA GLU A 370 10.23 32.44 2.62
C GLU A 370 10.35 31.12 1.85
N CYS A 371 9.62 30.98 0.73
CA CYS A 371 9.65 29.78 -0.10
C CYS A 371 11.07 29.50 -0.62
N GLU A 372 11.73 30.52 -1.20
CA GLU A 372 13.12 30.40 -1.68
C GLU A 372 14.10 30.04 -0.56
N THR A 373 13.92 30.60 0.63
CA THR A 373 14.78 30.33 1.78
C THR A 373 14.61 28.90 2.28
N ILE A 374 13.36 28.44 2.40
CA ILE A 374 13.05 27.05 2.77
C ILE A 374 13.61 26.07 1.72
N ARG A 375 13.53 26.40 0.42
CA ARG A 375 14.13 25.60 -0.65
C ARG A 375 15.64 25.54 -0.58
N LYS A 376 16.31 26.64 -0.21
CA LYS A 376 17.77 26.64 0.03
C LYS A 376 18.16 25.74 1.21
N ILE A 377 17.29 25.59 2.22
CA ILE A 377 17.51 24.64 3.33
C ILE A 377 17.37 23.19 2.85
N GLY A 378 16.53 22.95 1.84
CA GLY A 378 16.38 21.65 1.16
C GLY A 378 15.02 20.98 1.32
N PHE A 379 14.05 21.62 1.98
CA PHE A 379 12.71 21.06 2.14
C PHE A 379 11.90 21.09 0.85
N ASP A 380 11.12 20.03 0.60
CA ASP A 380 10.18 19.93 -0.51
C ASP A 380 8.73 19.69 -0.07
N SER A 381 8.52 19.43 1.22
CA SER A 381 7.21 19.25 1.84
C SER A 381 6.94 20.40 2.80
N LEU A 382 5.89 21.17 2.52
CA LEU A 382 5.53 22.37 3.26
C LEU A 382 4.18 22.21 3.95
N LEU A 383 4.08 22.64 5.21
CA LEU A 383 2.82 22.77 5.93
C LEU A 383 2.47 24.26 6.11
N LEU A 384 1.46 24.75 5.40
CA LEU A 384 0.98 26.12 5.53
C LEU A 384 0.14 26.28 6.80
N VAL A 385 0.44 27.32 7.58
CA VAL A 385 -0.27 27.59 8.83
C VAL A 385 -0.76 29.03 8.86
N THR A 386 -2.01 29.24 9.28
CA THR A 386 -2.58 30.56 9.54
C THR A 386 -3.37 30.57 10.84
N GLY A 387 -3.55 31.75 11.42
CA GLY A 387 -4.72 31.99 12.27
C GLY A 387 -6.02 31.94 11.45
N GLU A 388 -7.16 31.97 12.13
CA GLU A 388 -8.47 31.89 11.49
C GLU A 388 -9.10 33.29 11.37
N HIS A 389 -9.22 33.81 10.16
CA HIS A 389 -9.91 35.08 9.90
C HIS A 389 -10.52 35.13 8.50
N GLN A 390 -11.84 34.99 8.40
CA GLN A 390 -12.59 34.79 7.14
C GLN A 390 -12.27 35.79 6.02
N SER A 391 -12.16 37.09 6.31
CA SER A 391 -11.98 38.11 5.27
C SER A 391 -10.52 38.47 4.97
N LYS A 392 -9.55 37.97 5.75
CA LYS A 392 -8.14 38.38 5.64
C LYS A 392 -7.23 37.21 5.32
N VAL A 393 -7.52 36.04 5.89
CA VAL A 393 -6.84 34.76 5.62
C VAL A 393 -7.87 33.64 5.44
N GLY A 394 -8.91 33.93 4.65
CA GLY A 394 -9.93 32.96 4.23
C GLY A 394 -9.66 32.41 2.83
N MET A 395 -10.70 31.83 2.21
CA MET A 395 -10.55 31.16 0.91
C MET A 395 -10.02 32.08 -0.20
N ASP A 396 -10.41 33.36 -0.22
CA ASP A 396 -9.87 34.33 -1.20
C ASP A 396 -8.35 34.51 -1.09
N TYR A 397 -7.82 34.49 0.14
CA TYR A 397 -6.39 34.55 0.38
C TYR A 397 -5.69 33.28 -0.09
N PHE A 398 -6.27 32.10 0.17
CA PHE A 398 -5.70 30.83 -0.29
C PHE A 398 -5.76 30.69 -1.81
N ARG A 399 -6.85 31.12 -2.45
CA ARG A 399 -6.99 31.16 -3.91
C ARG A 399 -5.87 31.97 -4.57
N HIS A 400 -5.46 33.08 -3.94
CA HIS A 400 -4.35 33.92 -4.41
C HIS A 400 -2.98 33.30 -4.09
N THR A 401 -2.79 32.78 -2.88
CA THR A 401 -1.46 32.38 -2.39
C THR A 401 -1.02 30.98 -2.78
N PHE A 402 -1.93 30.01 -2.93
CA PHE A 402 -1.57 28.65 -3.36
C PHE A 402 -0.82 28.64 -4.70
N PRO A 403 -1.30 29.32 -5.76
CA PRO A 403 -0.57 29.40 -7.04
C PRO A 403 0.84 30.01 -6.92
N ILE A 404 1.08 30.89 -5.95
CA ILE A 404 2.40 31.49 -5.71
C ILE A 404 3.34 30.46 -5.08
N ILE A 405 2.85 29.66 -4.14
CA ILE A 405 3.66 28.72 -3.34
C ILE A 405 3.87 27.39 -4.05
N ARG A 406 2.84 26.89 -4.75
CA ARG A 406 2.81 25.55 -5.35
C ARG A 406 4.01 25.21 -6.24
N PRO A 407 4.58 26.14 -7.05
CA PRO A 407 5.75 25.86 -7.89
C PRO A 407 7.03 25.51 -7.11
N TYR A 408 7.11 25.90 -5.83
CA TYR A 408 8.32 25.69 -5.02
C TYR A 408 8.39 24.29 -4.39
N PHE A 409 7.26 23.67 -4.10
CA PHE A 409 7.18 22.47 -3.26
C PHE A 409 6.40 21.35 -3.96
N SER A 410 6.91 20.11 -3.89
CA SER A 410 6.21 18.94 -4.44
C SER A 410 5.01 18.51 -3.61
N SER A 411 5.04 18.77 -2.30
CA SER A 411 3.97 18.45 -1.34
C SER A 411 3.57 19.70 -0.57
N LEU A 412 2.30 20.07 -0.67
CA LEU A 412 1.72 21.23 0.00
C LEU A 412 0.56 20.82 0.89
N MET A 413 0.76 20.90 2.20
CA MET A 413 -0.25 20.63 3.21
C MET A 413 -0.69 21.92 3.91
N MET A 414 -1.81 21.90 4.63
CA MET A 414 -2.22 23.04 5.45
C MET A 414 -2.79 22.63 6.83
N GLU A 415 -2.58 23.49 7.82
CA GLU A 415 -3.19 23.46 9.16
C GLU A 415 -3.83 24.82 9.41
N VAL A 416 -5.10 24.97 9.02
CA VAL A 416 -5.85 26.24 9.05
C VAL A 416 -7.26 26.03 9.60
N GLN A 417 -8.12 27.05 9.53
CA GLN A 417 -9.53 26.90 9.89
C GLN A 417 -10.26 25.80 9.10
N PRO A 418 -11.27 25.15 9.70
CA PRO A 418 -12.19 24.30 8.95
C PRO A 418 -12.89 25.04 7.81
N LEU A 419 -12.84 24.46 6.61
CA LEU A 419 -13.51 24.95 5.41
C LEU A 419 -14.67 24.00 5.02
N SER A 420 -15.50 24.46 4.10
CA SER A 420 -16.54 23.63 3.48
C SER A 420 -15.96 22.61 2.50
N THR A 421 -16.74 21.57 2.18
CA THR A 421 -16.34 20.53 1.21
C THR A 421 -16.01 21.13 -0.15
N ASP A 422 -16.77 22.12 -0.62
CA ASP A 422 -16.53 22.74 -1.94
C ASP A 422 -15.29 23.65 -1.94
N GLU A 423 -14.99 24.34 -0.85
CA GLU A 423 -13.72 25.07 -0.70
C GLU A 423 -12.53 24.11 -0.71
N TYR A 424 -12.62 22.94 -0.07
CA TYR A 424 -11.56 21.92 -0.13
C TYR A 424 -11.41 21.32 -1.53
N LYS A 425 -12.50 21.09 -2.27
CA LYS A 425 -12.43 20.68 -3.68
C LYS A 425 -11.70 21.72 -4.52
N GLU A 426 -12.01 23.00 -4.30
CA GLU A 426 -11.32 24.09 -4.99
C GLU A 426 -9.83 24.10 -4.65
N LEU A 427 -9.45 24.06 -3.37
CA LEU A 427 -8.05 24.00 -2.94
C LEU A 427 -7.30 22.79 -3.50
N LYS A 428 -7.97 21.64 -3.64
CA LYS A 428 -7.39 20.48 -4.31
C LYS A 428 -6.99 20.80 -5.74
N THR A 429 -7.82 21.53 -6.50
CA THR A 429 -7.47 21.94 -7.88
C THR A 429 -6.31 22.94 -7.93
N LEU A 430 -6.10 23.70 -6.85
CA LEU A 430 -4.95 24.61 -6.68
C LEU A 430 -3.68 23.91 -6.20
N GLY A 431 -3.73 22.59 -5.96
CA GLY A 431 -2.58 21.76 -5.61
C GLY A 431 -2.39 21.49 -4.11
N LEU A 432 -3.46 21.56 -3.30
CA LEU A 432 -3.46 21.09 -1.92
C LEU A 432 -3.39 19.54 -1.85
N ASP A 433 -2.35 19.01 -1.23
CA ASP A 433 -2.14 17.56 -1.05
C ASP A 433 -2.73 17.03 0.27
N GLY A 434 -2.75 17.83 1.34
CA GLY A 434 -3.21 17.35 2.64
C GLY A 434 -3.59 18.40 3.66
N VAL A 435 -4.42 18.02 4.63
CA VAL A 435 -4.91 18.92 5.68
C VAL A 435 -4.73 18.28 7.04
N MET A 436 -4.02 18.97 7.93
CA MET A 436 -3.91 18.58 9.34
C MET A 436 -5.00 19.32 10.12
N VAL A 437 -5.90 18.58 10.76
CA VAL A 437 -6.96 19.14 11.58
C VAL A 437 -6.99 18.42 12.93
N TYR A 438 -6.62 19.15 13.97
CA TYR A 438 -6.68 18.63 15.34
C TYR A 438 -8.01 19.01 15.96
N GLN A 439 -8.75 18.03 16.45
CA GLN A 439 -9.99 18.28 17.18
C GLN A 439 -9.72 19.01 18.51
N GLU A 440 -8.45 19.06 18.94
CA GLU A 440 -7.98 19.64 20.20
C GLU A 440 -8.40 18.80 21.41
N THR A 441 -9.70 18.59 21.59
CA THR A 441 -10.25 17.60 22.51
C THR A 441 -11.60 17.13 21.98
N TYR A 442 -11.88 15.83 22.11
CA TYR A 442 -13.15 15.21 21.78
C TYR A 442 -14.17 15.32 22.91
N HIS A 443 -13.77 15.80 24.09
CA HIS A 443 -14.71 16.08 25.19
C HIS A 443 -15.37 17.45 24.98
N GLU A 444 -16.58 17.44 24.45
CA GLU A 444 -17.31 18.67 24.07
C GLU A 444 -17.43 19.71 25.21
N PRO A 445 -17.76 19.34 26.48
CA PRO A 445 -17.78 20.30 27.57
C PRO A 445 -16.41 20.98 27.79
N THR A 446 -15.32 20.23 27.74
CA THR A 446 -13.96 20.80 27.85
C THR A 446 -13.61 21.64 26.63
N TYR A 447 -14.03 21.23 25.44
CA TYR A 447 -13.82 22.01 24.22
C TYR A 447 -14.40 23.42 24.37
N GLN A 448 -15.62 23.56 24.89
CA GLN A 448 -16.27 24.86 25.11
C GLN A 448 -15.53 25.74 26.14
N LEU A 449 -14.90 25.15 27.16
CA LEU A 449 -14.10 25.89 28.14
C LEU A 449 -12.86 26.55 27.54
N HIS A 450 -12.32 25.99 26.46
CA HIS A 450 -11.08 26.48 25.85
C HIS A 450 -11.29 27.31 24.58
N HIS A 451 -12.45 27.19 23.93
CA HIS A 451 -12.81 27.93 22.72
C HIS A 451 -13.90 28.96 23.07
N LEU A 452 -13.47 30.16 23.46
CA LEU A 452 -14.32 31.15 24.13
C LEU A 452 -15.07 32.08 23.15
N LYS A 453 -14.49 32.29 21.96
CA LYS A 453 -15.06 33.15 20.89
C LYS A 453 -14.60 32.70 19.51
N GLY A 454 -15.40 33.04 18.50
CA GLY A 454 -15.08 32.85 17.09
C GLY A 454 -15.68 31.56 16.50
N LYS A 455 -15.37 31.26 15.23
CA LYS A 455 -15.93 30.10 14.54
C LYS A 455 -15.43 28.77 15.09
N LYS A 456 -14.24 28.75 15.71
CA LYS A 456 -13.71 27.55 16.36
C LYS A 456 -14.53 27.10 17.57
N GLN A 457 -15.51 27.87 18.05
CA GLN A 457 -16.45 27.41 19.08
C GLN A 457 -17.37 26.29 18.60
N ASP A 458 -17.62 26.21 17.29
CA ASP A 458 -18.48 25.20 16.70
C ASP A 458 -17.75 23.84 16.68
N PHE A 459 -17.99 23.09 17.76
CA PHE A 459 -17.39 21.77 17.99
C PHE A 459 -17.73 20.80 16.87
N HIS A 460 -19.00 20.74 16.46
CA HIS A 460 -19.49 19.81 15.44
C HIS A 460 -18.99 20.18 14.04
N TRP A 461 -18.94 21.47 13.70
CA TRP A 461 -18.34 21.91 12.45
C TRP A 461 -16.87 21.49 12.36
N ARG A 462 -16.11 21.65 13.45
CA ARG A 462 -14.71 21.19 13.49
C ARG A 462 -14.61 19.66 13.43
N LEU A 463 -15.44 18.94 14.18
CA LEU A 463 -15.46 17.49 14.25
C LEU A 463 -15.70 16.85 12.87
N ALA A 464 -16.64 17.40 12.09
CA ALA A 464 -16.96 16.91 10.75
C ALA A 464 -15.95 17.32 9.66
N THR A 465 -14.88 18.04 9.99
CA THR A 465 -13.88 18.47 8.99
C THR A 465 -13.21 17.31 8.27
N PRO A 466 -12.74 16.23 8.95
CA PRO A 466 -12.15 15.08 8.28
C PRO A 466 -13.09 14.38 7.29
N GLU A 467 -14.40 14.33 7.58
CA GLU A 467 -15.41 13.81 6.65
C GLU A 467 -15.49 14.70 5.40
N ARG A 468 -15.58 16.02 5.56
CA ARG A 468 -15.56 16.97 4.44
C ARG A 468 -14.28 16.89 3.60
N LEU A 469 -13.14 16.62 4.23
CA LEU A 469 -11.87 16.41 3.53
C LEU A 469 -11.89 15.11 2.70
N GLY A 470 -12.43 14.03 3.26
CA GLY A 470 -12.63 12.76 2.56
C GLY A 470 -13.60 12.90 1.38
N GLU A 471 -14.72 13.62 1.57
CA GLU A 471 -15.69 13.93 0.50
C GLU A 471 -15.12 14.81 -0.61
N ALA A 472 -14.25 15.76 -0.24
CA ALA A 472 -13.51 16.58 -1.21
C ALA A 472 -12.39 15.80 -1.91
N GLY A 473 -12.11 14.57 -1.44
CA GLY A 473 -11.10 13.69 -1.99
C GLY A 473 -9.67 14.11 -1.65
N ILE A 474 -9.41 14.87 -0.59
CA ILE A 474 -8.06 15.29 -0.22
C ILE A 474 -7.14 14.07 0.02
N ASP A 475 -5.91 14.10 -0.51
CA ASP A 475 -5.05 12.91 -0.57
C ASP A 475 -4.49 12.49 0.81
N LYS A 476 -4.36 13.44 1.75
CA LYS A 476 -3.89 13.18 3.12
C LYS A 476 -4.68 13.96 4.18
N ILE A 477 -5.13 13.25 5.22
CA ILE A 477 -5.87 13.82 6.36
C ILE A 477 -5.09 13.54 7.64
N GLY A 478 -4.68 14.61 8.33
CA GLY A 478 -3.98 14.52 9.60
C GLY A 478 -4.92 14.74 10.78
N LEU A 479 -4.88 13.85 11.76
CA LEU A 479 -5.70 13.90 12.97
C LEU A 479 -4.81 14.09 14.21
N GLY A 480 -5.42 14.58 15.27
CA GLY A 480 -4.76 14.72 16.57
C GLY A 480 -5.69 15.34 17.60
N ALA A 481 -5.31 15.16 18.86
CA ALA A 481 -5.84 15.90 20.00
C ALA A 481 -4.67 16.66 20.65
N LEU A 482 -4.95 17.84 21.19
CA LEU A 482 -3.98 18.65 21.93
C LEU A 482 -3.88 18.11 23.36
N ILE A 483 -2.88 17.26 23.55
CA ILE A 483 -2.68 16.52 24.79
C ILE A 483 -2.48 17.50 25.95
N GLY A 484 -3.35 17.36 26.94
CA GLY A 484 -3.38 18.17 28.16
C GLY A 484 -4.53 19.16 28.26
N LEU A 485 -5.38 19.31 27.24
CA LEU A 485 -6.60 20.13 27.36
C LEU A 485 -7.68 19.46 28.23
N SER A 486 -7.94 18.18 28.02
CA SER A 486 -8.87 17.42 28.88
C SER A 486 -8.17 16.80 30.08
N ASN A 487 -8.99 16.39 31.05
CA ASN A 487 -8.55 15.66 32.23
C ASN A 487 -8.07 14.22 31.94
N SER A 488 -8.31 13.70 30.73
CA SER A 488 -7.89 12.36 30.33
C SER A 488 -7.32 12.36 28.91
N TRP A 489 -6.00 12.50 28.81
CA TRP A 489 -5.31 12.33 27.53
C TRP A 489 -5.57 10.96 26.90
N ARG A 490 -5.76 9.91 27.73
CA ARG A 490 -6.02 8.54 27.28
C ARG A 490 -7.34 8.48 26.52
N THR A 491 -8.39 9.07 27.09
CA THR A 491 -9.72 9.08 26.49
C THR A 491 -9.73 9.92 25.22
N ASP A 492 -9.10 11.10 25.20
CA ASP A 492 -8.95 11.90 23.98
C ASP A 492 -8.24 11.11 22.87
N CYS A 493 -7.15 10.42 23.19
CA CYS A 493 -6.40 9.62 22.22
C CYS A 493 -7.16 8.38 21.77
N TYR A 494 -8.00 7.80 22.62
CA TYR A 494 -8.94 6.75 22.23
C TYR A 494 -9.96 7.28 21.20
N MET A 495 -10.51 8.48 21.41
CA MET A 495 -11.44 9.09 20.45
C MET A 495 -10.75 9.42 19.12
N VAL A 496 -9.47 9.80 19.13
CA VAL A 496 -8.68 9.93 17.89
C VAL A 496 -8.60 8.60 17.14
N ALA A 497 -8.43 7.48 17.84
CA ALA A 497 -8.40 6.15 17.22
C ALA A 497 -9.77 5.74 16.66
N GLU A 498 -10.87 5.98 17.38
CA GLU A 498 -12.23 5.78 16.86
C GLU A 498 -12.44 6.59 15.57
N HIS A 499 -12.05 7.87 15.56
CA HIS A 499 -12.20 8.73 14.39
C HIS A 499 -11.33 8.27 13.22
N LEU A 500 -10.08 7.85 13.48
CA LEU A 500 -9.19 7.29 12.48
C LEU A 500 -9.79 6.04 11.81
N LEU A 501 -10.27 5.08 12.61
CA LEU A 501 -10.83 3.83 12.08
C LEU A 501 -12.14 4.06 11.33
N TYR A 502 -12.99 4.96 11.83
CA TYR A 502 -14.17 5.44 11.10
C TYR A 502 -13.79 5.98 9.72
N LEU A 503 -12.82 6.90 9.67
CA LEU A 503 -12.41 7.52 8.41
C LEU A 503 -11.79 6.48 7.45
N GLN A 504 -10.96 5.56 7.95
CA GLN A 504 -10.40 4.48 7.13
C GLN A 504 -11.47 3.56 6.54
N GLN A 505 -12.58 3.36 7.25
CA GLN A 505 -13.70 2.55 6.78
C GLN A 505 -14.50 3.25 5.67
N TYR A 506 -14.81 4.55 5.83
CA TYR A 506 -15.72 5.26 4.93
C TYR A 506 -15.03 6.10 3.85
N TYR A 507 -13.79 6.53 4.08
CA TYR A 507 -13.01 7.43 3.21
C TYR A 507 -11.63 6.86 2.82
N TRP A 508 -11.59 5.56 2.52
CA TRP A 508 -10.39 4.76 2.24
C TRP A 508 -9.44 5.27 1.13
N GLN A 509 -9.88 6.22 0.31
CA GLN A 509 -9.07 6.81 -0.77
C GLN A 509 -8.03 7.82 -0.25
N SER A 510 -8.22 8.35 0.96
CA SER A 510 -7.28 9.27 1.60
C SER A 510 -6.22 8.51 2.42
N ARG A 511 -5.01 9.06 2.48
CA ARG A 511 -3.99 8.64 3.46
C ARG A 511 -4.22 9.35 4.79
N TYR A 512 -3.80 8.72 5.89
CA TYR A 512 -3.96 9.29 7.23
C TYR A 512 -2.63 9.49 7.95
N SER A 513 -2.58 10.51 8.79
CA SER A 513 -1.49 10.72 9.74
C SER A 513 -2.00 11.07 11.13
N ILE A 514 -1.30 10.63 12.18
CA ILE A 514 -1.57 11.02 13.57
C ILE A 514 -0.42 11.89 14.08
N SER A 515 -0.78 13.03 14.66
CA SER A 515 0.14 13.93 15.36
C SER A 515 -0.07 13.85 16.86
N PHE A 516 1.00 14.06 17.63
CA PHE A 516 0.98 14.00 19.11
C PHE A 516 1.33 15.35 19.75
N PRO A 517 0.60 16.45 19.48
CA PRO A 517 0.94 17.74 20.04
C PRO A 517 0.62 17.77 21.54
N ARG A 518 1.64 17.92 22.39
CA ARG A 518 1.46 18.33 23.79
C ARG A 518 1.29 19.84 23.89
N LEU A 519 0.53 20.30 24.88
CA LEU A 519 0.50 21.70 25.27
C LEU A 519 1.92 22.23 25.49
N ARG A 520 2.16 23.44 25.00
CA ARG A 520 3.43 24.15 25.14
C ARG A 520 3.16 25.56 25.66
N PRO A 521 4.11 26.14 26.41
CA PRO A 521 4.00 27.53 26.84
C PRO A 521 3.77 28.46 25.64
N CYS A 522 2.83 29.39 25.80
CA CYS A 522 2.54 30.46 24.86
C CYS A 522 2.01 31.68 25.60
N ALA A 523 1.93 32.83 24.92
CA ALA A 523 1.30 34.02 25.48
C ALA A 523 -0.17 33.71 25.83
N GLY A 524 -0.55 33.97 27.09
CA GLY A 524 -1.91 33.73 27.60
C GLY A 524 -2.29 32.26 27.75
N GLY A 525 -1.33 31.33 27.69
CA GLY A 525 -1.58 29.89 27.78
C GLY A 525 -2.11 29.42 29.14
N VAL A 526 -2.66 28.20 29.15
CA VAL A 526 -3.19 27.52 30.34
C VAL A 526 -2.26 26.41 30.82
N GLU A 527 -2.37 26.07 32.10
CA GLU A 527 -1.77 24.85 32.63
C GLU A 527 -2.51 23.61 32.13
N PRO A 528 -1.80 22.51 31.81
CA PRO A 528 -2.44 21.28 31.35
C PRO A 528 -3.35 20.67 32.41
N ALA A 529 -4.58 20.30 32.02
CA ALA A 529 -5.53 19.57 32.86
C ALA A 529 -5.12 18.11 33.08
N SER A 530 -4.34 17.53 32.16
CA SER A 530 -3.66 16.26 32.34
C SER A 530 -2.21 16.34 31.90
N LEU A 531 -1.29 15.93 32.79
CA LEU A 531 0.13 15.90 32.51
C LEU A 531 0.49 14.55 31.89
N MET A 532 1.08 14.59 30.69
CA MET A 532 1.66 13.42 30.04
C MET A 532 3.18 13.49 30.14
N ASN A 533 3.78 12.50 30.81
CA ASN A 533 5.24 12.35 30.84
C ASN A 533 5.78 11.71 29.55
N GLU A 534 7.10 11.75 29.35
CA GLU A 534 7.74 11.23 28.13
C GLU A 534 7.46 9.74 27.90
N ALA A 535 7.50 8.92 28.95
CA ALA A 535 7.24 7.49 28.79
C ALA A 535 5.75 7.20 28.48
N GLU A 536 4.82 8.03 28.94
CA GLU A 536 3.42 7.94 28.48
C GLU A 536 3.26 8.35 27.01
N LEU A 537 4.02 9.34 26.55
CA LEU A 537 4.04 9.70 25.13
C LEU A 537 4.65 8.56 24.28
N VAL A 538 5.71 7.89 24.75
CA VAL A 538 6.24 6.68 24.10
C VAL A 538 5.18 5.58 24.05
N GLN A 539 4.50 5.33 25.17
CA GLN A 539 3.42 4.35 25.26
C GLN A 539 2.34 4.63 24.20
N LEU A 540 1.86 5.88 24.13
CA LEU A 540 0.85 6.30 23.17
C LEU A 540 1.30 6.12 21.72
N ILE A 541 2.51 6.55 21.38
CA ILE A 541 3.09 6.42 20.04
C ILE A 541 3.19 4.94 19.65
N CYS A 542 3.66 4.09 20.56
CA CYS A 542 3.76 2.65 20.32
C CYS A 542 2.39 2.00 20.17
N ALA A 543 1.41 2.38 21.02
CA ALA A 543 0.04 1.88 20.94
C ALA A 543 -0.59 2.20 19.58
N PHE A 544 -0.44 3.44 19.07
CA PHE A 544 -0.94 3.81 17.75
C PHE A 544 -0.25 3.06 16.61
N ARG A 545 1.07 2.84 16.70
CA ARG A 545 1.79 2.03 15.71
C ARG A 545 1.32 0.56 15.69
N LEU A 546 0.96 0.02 16.85
CA LEU A 546 0.41 -1.34 16.97
C LEU A 546 -1.02 -1.42 16.43
N LEU A 547 -1.87 -0.45 16.74
CA LEU A 547 -3.26 -0.40 16.27
C LEU A 547 -3.36 -0.19 14.75
N ALA A 548 -2.60 0.78 14.23
CA ALA A 548 -2.69 1.20 12.83
C ALA A 548 -1.30 1.21 12.15
N PRO A 549 -0.73 0.04 11.81
CA PRO A 549 0.67 -0.08 11.37
C PRO A 549 1.02 0.72 10.11
N ASN A 550 0.04 0.99 9.25
CA ASN A 550 0.22 1.68 7.98
C ASN A 550 0.07 3.20 8.06
N VAL A 551 -0.33 3.75 9.21
CA VAL A 551 -0.59 5.18 9.37
C VAL A 551 0.71 5.95 9.61
N GLU A 552 0.84 7.13 9.03
CA GLU A 552 1.98 7.99 9.30
C GLU A 552 1.90 8.55 10.71
N LEU A 553 2.97 8.44 11.48
CA LEU A 553 3.09 9.05 12.80
C LEU A 553 4.05 10.22 12.72
N SER A 554 3.54 11.41 13.07
CA SER A 554 4.25 12.68 12.94
C SER A 554 4.66 13.25 14.30
N LEU A 555 5.91 13.71 14.41
CA LEU A 555 6.43 14.36 15.62
C LEU A 555 7.05 15.72 15.31
N SER A 556 6.54 16.75 15.98
CA SER A 556 6.96 18.13 15.77
C SER A 556 8.08 18.59 16.70
N THR A 557 8.63 19.78 16.44
CA THR A 557 9.59 20.49 17.31
C THR A 557 9.02 20.92 18.67
N ARG A 558 7.77 20.59 19.00
CA ARG A 558 7.22 20.73 20.37
C ARG A 558 7.97 19.87 21.39
N GLU A 559 8.57 18.78 20.92
CA GLU A 559 9.27 17.80 21.75
C GLU A 559 10.78 18.07 21.83
N SER A 560 11.41 17.65 22.93
CA SER A 560 12.83 17.93 23.19
C SER A 560 13.74 17.17 22.21
N PRO A 561 14.96 17.68 21.92
CA PRO A 561 15.94 16.95 21.13
C PRO A 561 16.19 15.53 21.63
N TYR A 562 16.37 15.37 22.94
CA TYR A 562 16.61 14.08 23.60
C TYR A 562 15.47 13.09 23.32
N PHE A 563 14.22 13.52 23.52
CA PHE A 563 13.07 12.66 23.30
C PHE A 563 12.95 12.25 21.83
N ARG A 564 13.06 13.22 20.92
CA ARG A 564 12.93 13.01 19.48
C ARG A 564 13.97 12.02 18.96
N ASP A 565 15.23 12.19 19.36
CA ASP A 565 16.33 11.33 18.90
C ASP A 565 16.14 9.86 19.33
N ASN A 566 15.47 9.62 20.47
CA ASN A 566 15.21 8.27 20.97
C ASN A 566 13.91 7.65 20.44
N VAL A 567 12.89 8.45 20.14
CA VAL A 567 11.56 7.95 19.75
C VAL A 567 11.39 7.81 18.24
N VAL A 568 12.10 8.61 17.44
CA VAL A 568 12.06 8.48 15.97
C VAL A 568 12.54 7.11 15.47
N PRO A 569 13.64 6.53 16.00
CA PRO A 569 14.03 5.17 15.66
C PRO A 569 12.99 4.10 15.99
N LEU A 570 12.10 4.37 16.96
CA LEU A 570 11.04 3.45 17.38
C LEU A 570 9.86 3.48 16.42
N ALA A 571 9.07 4.57 16.37
CA ALA A 571 7.79 4.52 15.68
C ALA A 571 7.43 5.70 14.78
N ILE A 572 8.13 6.83 14.90
CA ILE A 572 7.84 8.03 14.10
C ILE A 572 8.48 7.89 12.72
N ASN A 573 7.75 8.29 11.68
CA ASN A 573 8.21 8.21 10.29
C ASN A 573 8.03 9.52 9.52
N ASN A 574 7.57 10.59 10.17
CA ASN A 574 7.56 11.94 9.64
C ASN A 574 7.85 12.95 10.75
N VAL A 575 8.65 13.98 10.48
CA VAL A 575 9.05 14.97 11.49
C VAL A 575 9.17 16.38 10.92
N SER A 576 8.85 17.40 11.73
CA SER A 576 9.23 18.78 11.41
C SER A 576 10.62 19.12 11.94
N ALA A 577 11.43 19.86 11.19
CA ALA A 577 12.79 20.20 11.63
C ALA A 577 13.14 21.65 11.30
N GLY A 578 13.88 22.32 12.18
CA GLY A 578 14.22 23.74 12.02
C GLY A 578 12.99 24.67 12.03
N SER A 579 11.86 24.23 12.60
CA SER A 579 10.58 24.94 12.54
C SER A 579 10.65 26.36 13.13
N LYS A 580 9.98 27.29 12.47
CA LYS A 580 9.71 28.64 12.95
C LYS A 580 8.21 28.80 13.13
N THR A 581 7.77 29.17 14.33
CA THR A 581 6.34 29.19 14.72
C THR A 581 5.71 30.58 14.61
N GLN A 582 6.32 31.48 13.83
CA GLN A 582 5.90 32.85 13.62
C GLN A 582 5.86 33.19 12.10
N PRO A 583 5.05 34.17 11.66
CA PRO A 583 5.01 34.55 10.25
C PRO A 583 6.29 35.19 9.75
N GLY A 584 6.88 34.62 8.69
CA GLY A 584 8.10 35.13 8.06
C GLY A 584 9.39 34.76 8.79
N GLY A 585 9.39 33.67 9.56
CA GLY A 585 10.48 33.32 10.46
C GLY A 585 11.71 32.68 9.80
N TYR A 586 11.68 32.36 8.49
CA TYR A 586 12.81 31.70 7.82
C TYR A 586 13.77 32.67 7.13
N ALA A 587 13.25 33.69 6.46
CA ALA A 587 14.01 34.63 5.64
C ALA A 587 14.25 35.98 6.34
N ASP A 588 13.41 36.37 7.30
CA ASP A 588 13.61 37.55 8.14
C ASP A 588 14.13 37.15 9.53
N THR A 589 15.01 37.98 10.12
CA THR A 589 15.49 37.82 11.48
C THR A 589 14.66 38.60 12.50
N LYS A 590 13.63 39.34 12.06
CA LYS A 590 12.72 40.06 12.96
C LYS A 590 11.86 39.09 13.77
N GLU A 591 11.92 39.24 15.08
CA GLU A 591 11.05 38.52 16.01
C GLU A 591 9.61 39.02 15.86
N GLU A 592 8.72 38.10 15.49
CA GLU A 592 7.27 38.26 15.58
C GLU A 592 6.77 37.23 16.61
N LEU A 593 5.58 37.43 17.17
CA LEU A 593 5.10 36.49 18.19
C LEU A 593 4.90 35.09 17.60
N GLU A 594 5.50 34.09 18.24
CA GLU A 594 5.30 32.67 18.00
C GLU A 594 3.92 32.18 18.47
N GLN A 595 3.36 31.17 17.80
CA GLN A 595 2.14 30.49 18.25
C GLN A 595 2.36 29.75 19.58
N PHE A 596 3.53 29.15 19.74
CA PHE A 596 4.04 28.46 20.93
C PHE A 596 5.56 28.35 20.82
N SER A 597 6.24 28.18 21.96
CA SER A 597 7.69 28.01 21.99
C SER A 597 8.12 26.57 21.61
N PRO A 598 8.92 26.38 20.55
CA PRO A 598 9.54 25.10 20.24
C PRO A 598 10.44 24.61 21.37
N ASN A 599 10.61 23.30 21.48
CA ASN A 599 11.53 22.66 22.42
C ASN A 599 12.81 22.16 21.72
N ASP A 600 12.70 21.80 20.44
CA ASP A 600 13.84 21.49 19.59
C ASP A 600 14.13 22.65 18.63
N ASN A 601 15.17 23.42 18.95
CA ASN A 601 15.66 24.56 18.17
C ASN A 601 16.83 24.21 17.24
N ARG A 602 17.16 22.92 17.09
CA ARG A 602 18.24 22.49 16.18
C ARG A 602 17.89 22.82 14.73
N SER A 603 18.91 23.07 13.92
CA SER A 603 18.74 23.21 12.48
C SER A 603 18.28 21.88 11.87
N ALA A 604 17.61 21.95 10.72
CA ALA A 604 17.17 20.74 10.02
C ALA A 604 18.34 19.79 9.69
N ALA A 605 19.53 20.33 9.38
CA ALA A 605 20.74 19.55 9.14
C ALA A 605 21.22 18.81 10.40
N GLN A 606 21.14 19.43 11.57
CA GLN A 606 21.50 18.78 12.84
C GLN A 606 20.53 17.63 13.16
N VAL A 607 19.23 17.83 12.96
CA VAL A 607 18.22 16.77 13.13
C VAL A 607 18.48 15.62 12.15
N ALA A 608 18.74 15.92 10.87
CA ALA A 608 19.07 14.90 9.87
C ALA A 608 20.33 14.11 10.23
N ASN A 609 21.38 14.77 10.72
CA ASN A 609 22.60 14.09 11.18
C ASN A 609 22.33 13.16 12.36
N ALA A 610 21.50 13.56 13.32
CA ALA A 610 21.10 12.70 14.45
C ALA A 610 20.36 11.44 13.96
N LEU A 611 19.48 11.57 12.97
CA LEU A 611 18.79 10.43 12.37
C LEU A 611 19.74 9.49 11.61
N VAL A 612 20.70 10.04 10.85
CA VAL A 612 21.72 9.25 10.16
C VAL A 612 22.58 8.47 11.16
N GLN A 613 22.98 9.11 12.27
CA GLN A 613 23.71 8.44 13.36
C GLN A 613 22.89 7.30 14.00
N ALA A 614 21.57 7.44 14.05
CA ALA A 614 20.65 6.40 14.51
C ALA A 614 20.32 5.33 13.44
N GLY A 615 20.98 5.36 12.27
CA GLY A 615 20.77 4.38 11.19
C GLY A 615 19.49 4.60 10.40
N LEU A 616 18.98 5.83 10.34
CA LEU A 616 17.78 6.21 9.58
C LEU A 616 18.15 7.10 8.39
N GLN A 617 17.25 7.18 7.42
CA GLN A 617 17.39 7.96 6.20
C GLN A 617 16.45 9.17 6.26
N PRO A 618 16.96 10.40 6.49
CA PRO A 618 16.14 11.61 6.37
C PRO A 618 15.75 11.84 4.90
N VAL A 619 14.45 11.99 4.65
CA VAL A 619 13.87 12.21 3.33
C VAL A 619 13.37 13.65 3.23
N TRP A 620 14.13 14.47 2.52
CA TRP A 620 13.90 15.91 2.37
C TRP A 620 12.96 16.28 1.21
N LYS A 621 12.85 15.37 0.24
CA LYS A 621 12.12 15.56 -1.01
C LYS A 621 11.16 14.41 -1.30
N ASP A 622 10.09 14.73 -2.01
CA ASP A 622 9.15 13.76 -2.55
C ASP A 622 9.50 13.46 -4.03
N TRP A 623 8.53 12.97 -4.82
CA TRP A 623 8.70 12.67 -6.25
C TRP A 623 9.19 13.88 -7.06
N ASP A 624 10.24 13.71 -7.85
CA ASP A 624 10.70 14.76 -8.76
C ASP A 624 9.64 15.00 -9.86
N GLY A 625 9.31 16.27 -10.14
CA GLY A 625 8.23 16.65 -11.08
C GLY A 625 8.36 16.12 -12.52
N TYR A 626 9.55 15.64 -12.95
CA TYR A 626 9.72 14.99 -14.25
C TYR A 626 9.21 13.53 -14.30
N LEU A 627 8.82 12.96 -13.16
CA LEU A 627 8.23 11.62 -13.05
C LEU A 627 6.69 11.61 -13.13
N GLY A 628 6.07 12.75 -13.45
CA GLY A 628 4.64 12.88 -13.71
C GLY A 628 3.81 13.12 -12.44
N ARG A 629 3.57 14.40 -12.14
CA ARG A 629 2.35 14.88 -11.47
C ARG A 629 1.67 15.87 -12.40
#